data_AF-A0A7S1ITA4-F1
#
_entry.id   AF-A0A7S1ITA4-F1
#
_cell.length_a   1.000
_cell.length_b   1.000
_cell.length_c   1.000
_cell.angle_alpha   90.00
_cell.angle_beta   90.00
_cell.angle_gamma   90.00
#
_symmetry.space_group_name_H-M   'P 1'
#
loop_
_entity.id
_entity.type
_entity.pdbx_description
1 polymer ?
#
loop_
_entity_poly.entity_id
_entity_poly.type
_entity_poly.pdbx_seq_one_letter_code
_entity_poly.pdbx_strand_id
1 'polypeptide(L)'
;RVCPDGALCNGTQHMKTQDNFWRPSPQSLVFHECSAARPCLEGAVTGSCQPRFRGPLCGICVDGHSGPECAPCVATSVARLYVGLIVLVFLGLIASTLYSALGKTK
;
A
#
# COMPACT_ATOMS: atom_id res chain seq x y z
N ARG A 1 -30.64 -24.64 3.36
CA ARG A 1 -30.54 -23.16 3.22
C ARG A 1 -29.60 -22.88 2.06
N VAL A 2 -29.90 -21.86 1.24
CA VAL A 2 -29.03 -21.46 0.12
C VAL A 2 -27.80 -20.74 0.69
N CYS A 3 -26.61 -21.10 0.23
CA CYS A 3 -25.38 -20.36 0.55
C CYS A 3 -25.34 -19.09 -0.31
N PRO A 4 -25.20 -17.89 0.27
CA PRO A 4 -25.09 -16.66 -0.51
C PRO A 4 -23.88 -16.67 -1.43
N ASP A 5 -23.96 -15.98 -2.56
CA ASP A 5 -22.82 -15.80 -3.45
C ASP A 5 -21.67 -15.09 -2.73
N GLY A 6 -20.43 -15.55 -2.94
CA GLY A 6 -19.23 -15.03 -2.26
C GLY A 6 -19.06 -15.50 -0.81
N ALA A 7 -19.91 -16.41 -0.34
CA ALA A 7 -19.82 -17.02 0.99
C ALA A 7 -19.31 -18.46 0.91
N LEU A 8 -18.53 -18.87 1.91
CA LEU A 8 -18.12 -20.24 2.15
C LEU A 8 -18.98 -20.84 3.27
N CYS A 9 -19.87 -21.76 2.92
CA CYS A 9 -20.80 -22.42 3.85
C CYS A 9 -20.41 -23.89 4.11
N ASN A 10 -19.52 -24.14 5.06
CA ASN A 10 -19.06 -25.50 5.39
C ASN A 10 -19.98 -26.25 6.38
N GLY A 11 -21.26 -25.91 6.44
CA GLY A 11 -22.20 -26.48 7.41
C GLY A 11 -22.03 -25.99 8.86
N THR A 12 -21.15 -25.02 9.10
CA THR A 12 -20.95 -24.38 10.40
C THR A 12 -21.98 -23.27 10.66
N GLN A 13 -22.13 -22.84 11.92
CA GLN A 13 -23.03 -21.73 12.29
C GLN A 13 -22.57 -20.36 11.77
N HIS A 14 -21.31 -20.26 11.33
CA HIS A 14 -20.72 -19.04 10.78
C HIS A 14 -20.44 -19.22 9.30
N MET A 15 -20.94 -18.29 8.49
CA MET A 15 -20.54 -18.11 7.10
C MET A 15 -19.21 -17.40 7.06
N LYS A 16 -18.30 -17.89 6.22
CA LYS A 16 -16.99 -17.29 5.96
C LYS A 16 -16.98 -16.61 4.60
N THR A 17 -16.06 -15.69 4.36
CA THR A 17 -15.82 -15.12 3.02
C THR A 17 -15.17 -16.16 2.11
N GLN A 18 -15.60 -16.20 0.86
CA GLN A 18 -14.85 -16.83 -0.22
C GLN A 18 -13.62 -15.99 -0.58
N ASP A 19 -12.65 -16.56 -1.29
CA ASP A 19 -11.50 -15.82 -1.80
C ASP A 19 -11.92 -14.59 -2.61
N ASN A 20 -11.20 -13.48 -2.42
CA ASN A 20 -11.51 -12.17 -3.01
C ASN A 20 -12.89 -11.59 -2.67
N PHE A 21 -13.59 -12.08 -1.65
CA PHE A 21 -14.82 -11.47 -1.14
C PHE A 21 -14.63 -10.84 0.24
N TRP A 22 -15.32 -9.73 0.47
CA TRP A 22 -15.33 -8.99 1.73
C TRP A 22 -16.73 -8.89 2.30
N ARG A 23 -16.80 -8.90 3.63
CA ARG A 23 -18.06 -8.89 4.36
C ARG A 23 -18.05 -7.84 5.46
N PRO A 24 -19.05 -6.94 5.54
CA PRO A 24 -19.04 -5.84 6.49
C PRO A 24 -19.21 -6.28 7.95
N SER A 25 -19.96 -7.35 8.21
CA SER A 25 -20.23 -7.80 9.57
C SER A 25 -20.55 -9.29 9.63
N PRO A 26 -20.45 -9.94 10.82
CA PRO A 26 -20.83 -11.33 11.03
C PRO A 26 -22.29 -11.67 10.74
N GLN A 27 -23.16 -10.66 10.62
CA GLN A 27 -24.60 -10.79 10.38
C GLN A 27 -25.00 -10.50 8.92
N SER A 28 -24.13 -9.86 8.13
CA SER A 28 -24.44 -9.51 6.74
C SER A 28 -24.60 -10.75 5.86
N LEU A 29 -25.69 -10.88 5.12
CA LEU A 29 -25.84 -11.91 4.09
C LEU A 29 -25.32 -11.45 2.72
N VAL A 30 -24.84 -10.21 2.65
CA VAL A 30 -24.26 -9.61 1.46
C VAL A 30 -22.74 -9.67 1.55
N PHE A 31 -22.14 -10.22 0.50
CA PHE A 31 -20.70 -10.30 0.28
C PHE A 31 -20.38 -9.45 -0.94
N HIS A 32 -19.28 -8.70 -0.84
CA HIS A 32 -18.84 -7.79 -1.89
C HIS A 32 -17.52 -8.28 -2.47
N GLU A 33 -17.42 -8.29 -3.79
CA GLU A 33 -16.17 -8.61 -4.45
C GLU A 33 -15.13 -7.53 -4.19
N CYS A 34 -13.90 -7.96 -3.92
CA CYS A 34 -12.77 -7.07 -3.74
C CYS A 34 -12.13 -6.74 -5.08
N SER A 35 -11.49 -5.58 -5.12
CA SER A 35 -10.72 -5.16 -6.29
C SER A 35 -9.60 -6.17 -6.55
N ALA A 36 -9.41 -6.59 -7.82
CA ALA A 36 -8.31 -7.48 -8.21
C ALA A 36 -6.92 -6.97 -7.81
N ALA A 37 -6.74 -5.65 -7.68
CA ALA A 37 -5.51 -5.03 -7.19
C ALA A 37 -5.32 -5.12 -5.66
N ARG A 38 -6.39 -5.41 -4.92
CA ARG A 38 -6.47 -5.40 -3.44
C ARG A 38 -7.29 -6.61 -2.96
N PRO A 39 -6.77 -7.83 -3.15
CA PRO A 39 -7.54 -9.04 -2.86
C PRO A 39 -7.80 -9.18 -1.36
N CYS A 40 -9.03 -9.57 -1.05
CA CYS A 40 -9.46 -9.91 0.30
C CYS A 40 -9.13 -11.36 0.62
N LEU A 41 -8.89 -11.64 1.91
CA LEU A 41 -8.53 -12.98 2.36
C LEU A 41 -9.78 -13.87 2.49
N GLU A 42 -9.66 -15.10 2.01
CA GLU A 42 -10.63 -16.16 2.24
C GLU A 42 -10.76 -16.50 3.74
N GLY A 43 -11.92 -17.02 4.13
CA GLY A 43 -12.06 -17.80 5.36
C GLY A 43 -12.36 -16.97 6.60
N ALA A 44 -12.52 -15.67 6.43
CA ALA A 44 -12.79 -14.75 7.50
C ALA A 44 -14.30 -14.60 7.74
N VAL A 45 -14.71 -14.49 9.01
CA VAL A 45 -16.13 -14.29 9.39
C VAL A 45 -16.58 -12.87 9.03
N THR A 46 -15.64 -11.94 9.02
CA THR A 46 -15.74 -10.55 8.55
C THR A 46 -14.64 -10.29 7.54
N GLY A 47 -14.80 -9.29 6.70
CA GLY A 47 -13.79 -8.95 5.70
C GLY A 47 -12.41 -8.77 6.31
N SER A 48 -11.46 -9.59 5.84
CA SER A 48 -10.07 -9.59 6.27
C SER A 48 -9.18 -9.18 5.10
N CYS A 49 -8.15 -8.40 5.39
CA CYS A 49 -7.31 -7.75 4.40
C CYS A 49 -5.88 -8.30 4.43
N GLN A 50 -5.24 -8.29 3.27
CA GLN A 50 -3.81 -8.51 3.15
C GLN A 50 -3.03 -7.48 4.00
N PRO A 51 -1.79 -7.81 4.41
CA PRO A 51 -0.92 -6.86 5.08
C PRO A 51 -0.83 -5.55 4.28
N ARG A 52 -0.84 -4.42 5.01
CA ARG A 52 -0.84 -3.03 4.51
C ARG A 52 -2.20 -2.47 4.06
N PHE A 53 -3.25 -3.28 4.01
CA PHE A 53 -4.60 -2.84 3.67
C PHE A 53 -5.55 -2.97 4.87
N ARG A 54 -6.58 -2.12 4.93
CA ARG A 54 -7.61 -2.09 5.96
C ARG A 54 -8.92 -1.49 5.45
N GLY A 55 -9.94 -1.54 6.30
CA GLY A 55 -11.22 -0.89 6.06
C GLY A 55 -12.12 -1.62 5.06
N PRO A 56 -13.20 -0.96 4.61
CA PRO A 56 -14.14 -1.52 3.64
C PRO A 56 -13.44 -1.94 2.35
N LEU A 57 -13.69 -3.17 1.91
CA LEU A 57 -13.11 -3.76 0.69
C LEU A 57 -11.58 -3.70 0.63
N CYS A 58 -10.91 -3.61 1.79
CA CYS A 58 -9.46 -3.43 1.88
C CYS A 58 -8.94 -2.23 1.08
N GLY A 59 -9.81 -1.22 0.91
CA GLY A 59 -9.54 -0.05 0.06
C GLY A 59 -8.67 1.02 0.71
N ILE A 60 -8.35 0.89 2.00
CA ILE A 60 -7.63 1.90 2.78
C ILE A 60 -6.25 1.36 3.14
N CYS A 61 -5.21 2.18 3.00
CA CYS A 61 -3.87 1.81 3.47
C CYS A 61 -3.80 1.85 5.01
N VAL A 62 -3.04 0.94 5.60
CA VAL A 62 -2.63 1.09 7.00
C VAL A 62 -1.75 2.32 7.16
N ASP A 63 -1.63 2.80 8.40
CA ASP A 63 -0.86 4.02 8.67
C ASP A 63 0.61 3.84 8.26
N GLY A 64 1.21 4.91 7.75
CA GLY A 64 2.56 4.88 7.19
C GLY A 64 2.67 4.25 5.79
N HIS A 65 1.55 3.98 5.11
CA HIS A 65 1.53 3.53 3.72
C HIS A 65 0.62 4.41 2.84
N SER A 66 0.94 4.53 1.55
CA SER A 66 0.18 5.35 0.60
C SER A 66 0.30 4.84 -0.85
N GLY A 67 -0.55 5.38 -1.73
CA GLY A 67 -0.58 5.02 -3.15
C GLY A 67 -1.45 3.80 -3.48
N PRO A 68 -1.54 3.40 -4.77
CA PRO A 68 -2.43 2.35 -5.24
C PRO A 68 -2.09 0.97 -4.66
N GLU A 69 -0.81 0.74 -4.42
CA GLU A 69 -0.29 -0.50 -3.84
C GLU A 69 -0.04 -0.38 -2.33
N CYS A 70 -0.45 0.71 -1.67
CA CYS A 70 -0.13 0.97 -0.26
C CYS A 70 1.36 0.71 0.06
N ALA A 71 2.26 1.36 -0.68
CA ALA A 71 3.69 1.31 -0.44
C ALA A 71 4.06 2.10 0.83
N PRO A 72 5.12 1.72 1.56
CA PRO A 72 5.54 2.44 2.77
C PRO A 72 5.90 3.89 2.43
N CYS A 73 5.52 4.82 3.29
CA CYS A 73 5.88 6.22 3.18
C CYS A 73 7.40 6.35 3.31
N VAL A 74 8.04 7.03 2.36
CA VAL A 74 9.45 7.39 2.48
C VAL A 74 9.61 8.40 3.61
N ALA A 75 10.40 8.02 4.63
CA ALA A 75 10.70 8.92 5.73
C ALA A 75 11.36 10.19 5.19
N THR A 76 10.84 11.36 5.60
CA THR A 76 11.36 12.68 5.20
C THR A 76 12.86 12.83 5.44
N SER A 77 13.43 12.13 6.42
CA SER A 77 14.86 12.16 6.73
C SER A 77 15.72 11.58 5.60
N VAL A 78 15.27 10.50 4.97
CA VAL A 78 15.99 9.87 3.85
C VAL A 78 15.88 10.76 2.62
N ALA A 79 14.69 11.31 2.35
CA ALA A 79 14.48 12.27 1.26
C ALA A 79 15.38 13.53 1.42
N ARG A 80 15.49 14.08 2.64
CA ARG A 80 16.37 15.22 2.93
C ARG A 80 17.85 14.89 2.71
N LEU A 81 18.31 13.70 3.09
CA LEU A 81 19.69 13.26 2.85
C LEU A 81 19.99 13.15 1.35
N TYR A 82 19.10 12.54 0.57
CA TYR A 82 19.25 12.45 -0.88
C TYR A 82 19.29 13.83 -1.54
N VAL A 83 18.37 14.73 -1.18
CA VAL A 83 18.36 16.10 -1.70
C VAL A 83 19.64 16.84 -1.31
N GLY A 84 20.09 16.73 -0.07
CA GLY A 84 21.34 17.35 0.39
C GLY A 84 22.56 16.85 -0.38
N LEU A 85 22.65 15.54 -0.63
CA LEU A 85 23.76 14.94 -1.37
C LEU A 85 23.77 15.40 -2.84
N ILE A 86 22.60 15.45 -3.48
CA ILE A 86 22.46 15.98 -4.84
C ILE A 86 22.95 17.43 -4.90
N VAL A 87 22.51 18.29 -3.98
CA VAL A 87 22.93 19.70 -3.93
C VAL A 87 24.45 19.82 -3.75
N LEU A 88 25.06 19.04 -2.86
CA LEU A 88 26.52 19.06 -2.65
C LEU A 88 27.30 18.64 -3.90
N VAL A 89 26.82 17.62 -4.62
CA VAL A 89 27.44 17.19 -5.89
C VAL A 89 27.37 18.31 -6.92
N PHE A 90 26.20 18.94 -7.09
CA PHE A 90 26.06 20.08 -8.02
C PHE A 90 26.98 21.25 -7.65
N LEU A 91 27.08 21.60 -6.37
CA LEU A 91 27.99 22.66 -5.90
C LEU A 91 29.46 22.28 -6.14
N GLY A 92 29.84 21.01 -5.93
CA GLY A 92 31.18 20.51 -6.21
C GLY A 92 31.54 20.58 -7.70
N LEU A 93 30.59 20.22 -8.58
CA LEU A 93 30.78 20.35 -10.03
C LEU A 93 30.92 21.81 -10.47
N ILE A 94 30.09 22.71 -9.93
CA ILE A 94 30.19 24.15 -10.20
C ILE A 94 31.55 24.68 -9.73
N ALA A 95 31.97 24.36 -8.50
CA ALA A 95 33.26 24.79 -7.98
C ALA A 95 34.44 24.25 -8.80
N SER A 96 34.37 22.98 -9.23
CA SER A 96 35.40 22.36 -10.09
C SER A 96 35.50 23.06 -11.45
N THR A 97 34.38 23.34 -12.11
CA THR A 97 34.37 24.05 -13.40
C THR A 97 34.89 25.48 -13.27
N LEU A 98 34.53 26.21 -12.21
CA LEU A 98 35.06 27.54 -11.91
C LEU A 98 36.57 27.50 -11.66
N TYR A 99 37.06 26.52 -10.88
CA TYR A 99 38.48 26.34 -10.63
C TYR A 99 39.27 26.06 -11.92
N SER A 100 38.76 25.16 -12.78
CA SER A 100 39.38 24.87 -14.07
C SER A 100 39.34 26.06 -15.04
N ALA A 101 38.32 26.92 -14.97
CA ALA A 101 38.25 28.14 -15.78
C ALA A 101 39.27 29.18 -15.32
N LEU A 102 39.37 29.43 -14.00
CA LEU A 102 40.32 30.37 -13.42
C LEU A 102 41.79 29.92 -13.57
N GLY A 103 42.04 28.61 -13.53
CA GLY A 103 43.38 28.05 -13.72
C GLY A 103 43.91 28.15 -15.15
N LYS A 104 43.03 28.32 -16.15
CA LYS A 104 43.41 28.51 -17.56
C LYS A 104 43.70 29.96 -17.94
N THR A 105 43.38 30.92 -17.07
CA THR A 105 43.60 32.37 -17.30
C THR A 105 44.94 32.92 -16.78
N LYS A 106 45.86 32.04 -16.36
CA LYS A 106 47.27 32.37 -16.05
C LYS A 106 48.17 31.73 -17.09
#